data_AF-A0A3N4LXY7-F1
#
_entry.id   AF-A0A3N4LXY7-F1
#
_cell.length_a   1.000
_cell.length_b   1.000
_cell.length_c   1.000
_cell.angle_alpha   90.00
_cell.angle_beta   90.00
_cell.angle_gamma   90.00
#
_symmetry.space_group_name_H-M   'P 1'
#
loop_
_entity.id
_entity.type
_entity.pdbx_description
1 polymer ?
#
loop_
_entity_poly.entity_id
_entity_poly.type
_entity_poly.pdbx_seq_one_letter_code
_entity_poly.pdbx_strand_id
1 'polypeptide(L)'
;MPLPAYGAVGHAFVASRTLQTLFLLVTIGLSSHCISTLRKQSIEAPGRLIGNLTISCFCISYAGFSFILYIKSTLPLLLCAICDGCFFFAFLAISILFGENVSNLSC
;
A
#
# COMPACT_ATOMS: atom_id res chain seq x y z
N MET A 1 -22.10 -1.27 -14.19
CA MET A 1 -22.72 -2.05 -13.09
C MET A 1 -23.05 -1.05 -11.99
N PRO A 2 -24.32 -0.91 -11.55
CA PRO A 2 -24.68 0.09 -10.55
C PRO A 2 -23.97 -0.22 -9.23
N LEU A 3 -23.30 0.80 -8.65
CA LEU A 3 -22.70 0.67 -7.32
C LEU A 3 -23.81 0.45 -6.28
N PRO A 4 -23.64 -0.49 -5.33
CA PRO A 4 -24.60 -0.65 -4.24
C PRO A 4 -24.70 0.64 -3.43
N ALA A 5 -25.92 1.15 -3.29
CA ALA A 5 -26.21 2.44 -2.69
C ALA A 5 -26.20 2.36 -1.15
N TYR A 6 -25.02 2.21 -0.56
CA TYR A 6 -24.81 2.32 0.88
C TYR A 6 -24.84 3.78 1.39
N GLY A 7 -25.43 4.71 0.64
CA GLY A 7 -25.41 6.14 0.99
C GLY A 7 -23.98 6.69 1.13
N ALA A 8 -23.78 7.63 2.06
CA ALA A 8 -22.50 8.32 2.26
C ALA A 8 -21.32 7.37 2.60
N VAL A 9 -21.57 6.27 3.33
CA VAL A 9 -20.52 5.34 3.74
C VAL A 9 -19.98 4.51 2.57
N GLY A 10 -20.81 4.22 1.57
CA GLY A 10 -20.37 3.56 0.33
C GLY A 10 -19.45 4.46 -0.50
N HIS A 11 -19.79 5.75 -0.61
CA HIS A 11 -18.94 6.73 -1.30
C HIS A 11 -17.60 6.92 -0.59
N ALA A 12 -17.59 6.97 0.75
CA ALA A 12 -16.35 7.04 1.52
C ALA A 12 -15.47 5.78 1.33
N PHE A 13 -16.08 4.59 1.24
CA PHE A 13 -15.34 3.36 0.97
C PHE A 13 -14.66 3.37 -0.40
N VAL A 14 -15.38 3.80 -1.44
CA VAL A 14 -14.79 3.91 -2.79
C VAL A 14 -13.69 4.96 -2.82
N ALA A 15 -13.89 6.12 -2.19
CA ALA A 15 -12.88 7.18 -2.11
C ALA A 15 -11.62 6.75 -1.34
N SER A 16 -11.77 6.02 -0.24
CA SER A 16 -10.62 5.51 0.51
C SER A 16 -9.83 4.46 -0.29
N ARG A 17 -10.50 3.61 -1.07
CA ARG A 17 -9.83 2.62 -1.94
C ARG A 17 -9.09 3.25 -3.11
N THR A 18 -9.66 4.27 -3.76
CA THR A 18 -8.95 4.99 -4.82
C THR A 18 -7.72 5.69 -4.26
N LEU A 19 -7.85 6.33 -3.08
CA LEU A 19 -6.74 7.00 -2.41
C LEU A 19 -5.64 5.99 -2.01
N GLN A 20 -6.00 4.87 -1.40
CA GLN A 20 -5.05 3.81 -1.03
C GLN A 20 -4.30 3.27 -2.26
N THR A 21 -5.01 3.06 -3.37
CA THR A 21 -4.39 2.58 -4.62
C THR A 21 -3.40 3.61 -5.19
N LEU A 22 -3.75 4.90 -5.17
CA LEU A 22 -2.87 5.98 -5.58
C LEU A 22 -1.60 6.04 -4.73
N PHE A 23 -1.73 5.96 -3.40
CA PHE A 23 -0.57 5.94 -2.50
C PHE A 23 0.35 4.74 -2.78
N LEU A 24 -0.20 3.53 -2.94
CA LEU A 24 0.59 2.34 -3.24
C LEU A 24 1.32 2.45 -4.58
N LEU A 25 0.69 3.02 -5.61
CA LEU A 25 1.34 3.26 -6.90
C LEU A 25 2.52 4.24 -6.77
N VAL A 26 2.34 5.32 -6.01
CA VAL A 26 3.41 6.29 -5.75
C VAL A 26 4.57 5.62 -5.00
N THR A 27 4.29 4.82 -3.96
CA THR A 27 5.32 4.11 -3.19
C THR A 27 6.10 3.11 -4.05
N ILE A 28 5.43 2.36 -4.92
CA ILE A 28 6.08 1.43 -5.87
C ILE A 28 6.93 2.19 -6.88
N GLY A 29 6.41 3.28 -7.43
CA GLY A 29 7.13 4.13 -8.40
C GLY A 29 8.40 4.73 -7.79
N LEU A 30 8.31 5.30 -6.59
CA LEU A 30 9.45 5.87 -5.89
C LEU A 30 10.49 4.80 -5.52
N SER A 31 10.04 3.64 -5.02
CA SER A 31 10.93 2.52 -4.69
C SER A 31 11.66 1.98 -5.93
N SER A 32 10.95 1.82 -7.04
CA SER A 32 11.52 1.41 -8.33
C SER A 32 12.57 2.42 -8.82
N HIS A 33 12.29 3.72 -8.70
CA HIS A 33 13.23 4.76 -9.07
C HIS A 33 14.52 4.68 -8.23
N CYS A 34 14.42 4.54 -6.91
CA CYS A 34 15.58 4.33 -6.05
C CYS A 34 16.39 3.07 -6.43
N ILE A 35 15.73 1.93 -6.68
CA ILE A 35 16.41 0.70 -7.13
C ILE A 35 17.17 0.94 -8.44
N SER A 36 16.57 1.68 -9.38
CA SER A 36 17.19 2.00 -10.66
C SER A 36 18.46 2.86 -10.49
N THR A 37 18.43 3.81 -9.56
CA THR A 37 19.56 4.69 -9.25
C THR A 37 20.69 3.93 -8.56
N LEU A 38 20.38 3.07 -7.59
CA LEU A 38 21.37 2.23 -6.90
C LEU A 38 22.05 1.26 -7.88
N ARG A 39 21.29 0.65 -8.79
CA ARG A 39 21.86 -0.23 -9.82
C ARG A 39 22.84 0.52 -10.74
N LYS A 40 22.54 1.77 -11.11
CA LYS A 40 23.46 2.60 -11.92
C LYS A 40 24.77 2.91 -11.20
N GLN A 41 24.78 2.89 -9.88
CA GLN A 41 25.96 3.08 -9.04
C GLN A 41 26.65 1.75 -8.67
N SER A 42 26.22 0.62 -9.26
CA SER A 42 26.74 -0.73 -8.97
C SER A 42 26.64 -1.15 -7.49
N ILE A 43 25.67 -0.59 -6.77
CA ILE A 43 25.38 -0.93 -5.37
C ILE A 43 24.18 -1.89 -5.35
N GLU A 44 24.29 -2.99 -4.61
CA GLU A 44 23.17 -3.91 -4.40
C GLU A 44 22.03 -3.20 -3.64
N ALA A 45 20.81 -3.41 -4.12
CA ALA A 45 19.64 -2.80 -3.50
C ALA A 45 19.41 -3.39 -2.09
N PRO A 46 19.17 -2.56 -1.06
CA PRO A 46 18.98 -3.05 0.30
C PRO A 46 17.73 -3.93 0.37
N GLY A 47 17.84 -5.12 0.98
CA GLY A 47 16.74 -6.10 1.08
C GLY A 47 15.44 -5.53 1.66
N ARG A 48 15.52 -4.49 2.50
CA ARG A 48 14.37 -3.76 3.05
C ARG A 48 13.51 -3.10 1.97
N LEU A 49 14.12 -2.59 0.89
CA LEU A 49 13.41 -1.95 -0.22
C LEU A 49 12.67 -2.97 -1.10
N ILE A 50 13.26 -4.15 -1.29
CA ILE A 50 12.58 -5.28 -1.94
C ILE A 50 11.40 -5.75 -1.09
N GLY A 51 11.57 -5.86 0.23
CA GLY A 51 10.49 -6.23 1.16
C GLY A 51 9.29 -5.28 1.09
N ASN A 52 9.53 -3.96 1.04
CA ASN A 52 8.48 -2.97 0.85
C ASN A 52 7.72 -3.15 -0.48
N LEU A 53 8.43 -3.46 -1.57
CA LEU A 53 7.84 -3.67 -2.88
C LEU A 53 6.91 -4.90 -2.90
N THR A 54 7.35 -6.00 -2.28
CA THR A 54 6.56 -7.23 -2.17
C THR A 54 5.28 -7.00 -1.38
N ILE A 55 5.37 -6.32 -0.23
CA ILE A 55 4.21 -6.02 0.63
C ILE A 55 3.24 -5.06 -0.07
N SER A 56 3.77 -4.04 -0.76
CA SER A 56 2.97 -3.12 -1.57
C SER A 56 2.17 -3.85 -2.65
N CYS A 57 2.75 -4.85 -3.29
CA CYS A 57 2.06 -5.68 -4.29
C CYS A 57 0.87 -6.46 -3.68
N PHE A 58 1.08 -7.11 -2.53
CA PHE A 58 0.01 -7.81 -1.81
C PHE A 58 -1.13 -6.86 -1.40
N CYS A 59 -0.80 -5.64 -0.96
CA CYS A 59 -1.80 -4.62 -0.62
C CYS A 59 -2.65 -4.18 -1.82
N ILE A 60 -2.04 -4.03 -3.01
CA ILE A 60 -2.79 -3.70 -4.24
C ILE A 60 -3.74 -4.84 -4.61
N SER A 61 -3.27 -6.09 -4.56
CA SER A 61 -4.13 -7.25 -4.79
C SER A 61 -5.30 -7.29 -3.80
N TYR A 62 -5.06 -7.04 -2.52
CA TYR A 62 -6.11 -6.95 -1.49
C TYR A 62 -7.13 -5.85 -1.77
N ALA A 63 -6.70 -4.66 -2.21
CA ALA A 63 -7.60 -3.57 -2.60
C ALA A 63 -8.51 -3.99 -3.76
N GLY A 64 -7.98 -4.74 -4.74
CA GLY A 64 -8.75 -5.32 -5.84
C GLY A 64 -9.79 -6.34 -5.39
N PHE A 65 -9.41 -7.31 -4.54
CA PHE A 65 -10.36 -8.30 -3.99
C PHE A 65 -11.46 -7.64 -3.15
N SER A 66 -11.09 -6.65 -2.34
CA SER A 66 -12.03 -5.89 -1.50
C SER A 66 -13.04 -5.10 -2.34
N PHE A 67 -12.61 -4.58 -3.50
CA PHE A 67 -13.50 -3.88 -4.43
C PHE A 67 -14.52 -4.82 -5.09
N ILE A 68 -14.11 -6.03 -5.48
CA ILE A 68 -15.01 -7.05 -6.05
C ILE A 68 -16.08 -7.45 -5.03
N LEU A 69 -15.67 -7.67 -3.77
CA LEU A 69 -16.59 -8.04 -2.69
C LEU A 69 -17.56 -6.90 -2.33
N TYR A 70 -17.13 -5.65 -2.46
CA TYR A 70 -18.00 -4.48 -2.29
C TYR A 70 -19.13 -4.46 -3.33
N ILE A 71 -18.83 -4.71 -4.61
CA ILE A 71 -19.85 -4.78 -5.67
C ILE A 71 -20.88 -5.90 -5.40
N LYS A 72 -20.46 -7.00 -4.75
CA LYS A 72 -21.33 -8.12 -4.38
C LYS A 72 -22.18 -7.85 -3.14
N SER A 73 -22.06 -6.68 -2.49
CA SER A 73 -22.84 -6.30 -1.28
C SER A 73 -22.68 -7.27 -0.09
N THR A 74 -21.73 -8.20 -0.13
CA THR A 74 -21.54 -9.27 0.86
C THR A 74 -20.53 -8.88 1.93
N LEU A 75 -19.91 -7.71 1.81
CA LEU A 75 -18.76 -7.36 2.63
C LEU A 75 -19.16 -6.61 3.91
N PRO A 76 -18.85 -7.14 5.11
CA PRO A 76 -18.94 -6.36 6.34
C PRO A 76 -17.86 -5.26 6.29
N LEU A 77 -18.28 -4.01 6.05
CA LEU A 77 -17.39 -2.84 5.95
C LEU A 77 -16.40 -2.73 7.13
N LEU A 78 -16.86 -3.12 8.32
CA LEU A 78 -16.05 -3.10 9.55
C LEU A 78 -14.84 -4.04 9.47
N LEU A 79 -14.99 -5.23 8.90
CA LEU A 79 -13.91 -6.21 8.78
C LEU A 79 -12.85 -5.71 7.77
N CYS A 80 -13.32 -5.04 6.72
CA CYS A 80 -12.48 -4.41 5.72
C CYS A 80 -11.60 -3.30 6.34
N ALA A 81 -12.21 -2.45 7.18
CA ALA A 81 -11.52 -1.38 7.91
C ALA A 81 -10.47 -1.92 8.90
N ILE A 82 -10.75 -3.02 9.59
CA ILE A 82 -9.78 -3.68 10.48
C ILE A 82 -8.56 -4.18 9.70
N CYS A 83 -8.79 -4.85 8.56
CA CYS A 83 -7.70 -5.29 7.69
C CYS A 83 -6.89 -4.11 7.15
N ASP A 84 -7.53 -3.03 6.70
CA ASP A 84 -6.83 -1.83 6.24
C ASP A 84 -5.99 -1.19 7.37
N GLY A 85 -6.49 -1.21 8.62
CA GLY A 85 -5.72 -0.81 9.80
C GLY A 85 -4.49 -1.69 10.02
N CYS A 86 -4.62 -3.00 9.89
CA CYS A 86 -3.49 -3.93 10.01
C CYS A 86 -2.42 -3.67 8.92
N PHE A 87 -2.84 -3.37 7.69
CA PHE A 87 -1.92 -2.98 6.62
C PHE A 87 -1.23 -1.64 6.91
N PHE A 88 -1.95 -0.67 7.49
CA PHE A 88 -1.36 0.60 7.90
C PHE A 88 -0.25 0.41 8.95
N PHE A 89 -0.47 -0.42 9.96
CA PHE A 89 0.55 -0.75 10.95
C PHE A 89 1.77 -1.46 10.32
N ALA A 90 1.55 -2.36 9.36
CA ALA A 90 2.66 -3.00 8.63
C ALA A 90 3.50 -1.97 7.84
N PHE A 91 2.84 -1.06 7.13
CA PHE A 91 3.53 0.03 6.40
C PHE A 91 4.27 0.98 7.34
N LEU A 92 3.68 1.29 8.49
CA LEU A 92 4.31 2.12 9.52
C LEU A 92 5.60 1.46 10.04
N ALA A 93 5.55 0.17 10.37
CA ALA A 93 6.72 -0.58 10.83
C ALA A 93 7.85 -0.55 9.77
N ILE A 94 7.54 -0.81 8.50
CA ILE A 94 8.53 -0.76 7.41
C ILE A 94 9.11 0.65 7.25
N SER A 95 8.28 1.69 7.38
CA SER A 95 8.70 3.08 7.29
C SER A 95 9.68 3.44 8.41
N ILE A 96 9.43 2.98 9.64
CA ILE A 96 10.36 3.16 10.77
C ILE A 96 11.69 2.44 10.50
N LEU A 97 11.66 1.20 9.99
CA LEU A 97 12.87 0.45 9.62
C LEU A 97 13.65 1.12 8.48
N PHE A 98 12.98 1.81 7.57
CA PHE A 98 13.64 2.56 6.50
C PHE A 98 14.30 3.84 7.03
N GLY A 99 13.65 4.53 7.98
CA GLY A 99 14.16 5.73 8.64
C GLY A 99 15.50 5.53 9.38
N GLU A 100 15.70 4.37 9.99
CA GLU A 100 16.96 4.05 10.70
C GLU A 100 18.19 4.02 9.76
N ASN A 101 18.01 3.61 8.50
CA ASN A 101 19.13 3.49 7.55
C ASN A 101 19.55 4.86 7.01
N VAL A 102 18.62 5.83 6.91
CA VAL A 102 18.99 7.20 6.49
C VAL A 102 19.71 7.96 7.60
N SER A 103 19.43 7.66 8.87
CA SER A 103 20.12 8.27 10.01
C SER A 103 21.53 7.72 10.25
N ASN A 104 21.87 6.55 9.72
CA ASN A 104 23.22 5.96 9.84
C ASN A 104 24.16 6.33 8.69
N LEU A 105 23.75 7.23 7.78
CA LEU A 105 24.66 7.88 6.84
C LEU A 105 25.36 9.04 7.56
N SER A 106 26.27 8.70 8.49
CA SER A 106 27.29 9.64 8.94
C SER A 106 28.32 9.77 7.81
N CYS A 107 28.30 10.93 7.14
CA CYS A 107 29.46 11.43 6.41
C CYS A 107 30.59 11.77 7.40
#